data_AF-A0A158NIB5-F1
#
_entry.id   AF-A0A158NIB5-F1
#
_cell.length_a   1.000
_cell.length_b   1.000
_cell.length_c   1.000
_cell.angle_alpha   90.00
_cell.angle_beta   90.00
_cell.angle_gamma   90.00
#
_symmetry.space_group_name_H-M   'P 1'
#
loop_
_entity.id
_entity.type
_entity.pdbx_description
1 polymer ?
#
loop_
_entity_poly.entity_id
_entity_poly.type
_entity_poly.pdbx_seq_one_letter_code
_entity_poly.pdbx_strand_id
1 'polypeptide(L)'
;MGRVKVPKEIRVETWLISDKIRRYRGILKLHARDKKLQLSQATKLKSIVSRKVTSLDVDVKRHHEIVSLLRDGKQPILRLLANHKRVYLAVNHLKPSLEHYVLSSELEEQSEYRPNCEQQRLVAQLQQSIAKYNAAKDIHSTYWSMLNILKKDAIFFDTLMNILKEDQSSQCKVMLKVTVMGQLAAENLDDIRQKYERMSRVVWRNMKIREQMLSTVNNQVKDLWAYAQSLVRVEVNKITLITNKNYIDLFNKTLENQLVHLENICTEVKDVLLVRSYHDLLSRLENQSEHRVALLARLDINIKNREVLLSKKQQALQVLESLKYSTKEQYKINGMQDILEQIEIEKKREKDLKEQITAHGELLTNIRAALQNMNTMLICVKHTIKAVVKKSGKELMITSNKEERIALTEIKRIDTDVLALLSKISEKINILFSISNFELEEKEDEARDLYHTYVSNYNSNLIFGTGEEEPIGLLVEHEMVDGTIPTRADIKFYSRQILEAHLKPE
;
A
#
# COMPACT_ATOMS: atom_id res chain seq x y z
N MET A 1 -14.34 -1.60 48.96
CA MET A 1 -14.79 -0.94 47.72
C MET A 1 -13.68 -1.01 46.67
N GLY A 2 -13.53 -2.15 45.98
CA GLY A 2 -12.49 -2.35 44.97
C GLY A 2 -12.97 -1.89 43.59
N ARG A 3 -12.22 -0.99 42.95
CA ARG A 3 -12.56 -0.43 41.63
C ARG A 3 -12.59 -1.55 40.57
N VAL A 4 -13.79 -1.83 40.09
CA VAL A 4 -14.04 -2.73 38.95
C VAL A 4 -13.47 -2.07 37.69
N LYS A 5 -12.43 -2.68 37.11
CA LYS A 5 -11.93 -2.30 35.79
C LYS A 5 -12.99 -2.66 34.75
N VAL A 6 -13.53 -1.66 34.06
CA VAL A 6 -14.41 -1.82 32.90
C VAL A 6 -13.66 -2.60 31.82
N PRO A 7 -14.23 -3.67 31.23
CA PRO A 7 -13.61 -4.37 30.12
C PRO A 7 -13.53 -3.44 28.91
N LYS A 8 -12.31 -3.25 28.37
CA LYS A 8 -12.12 -2.52 27.12
C LYS A 8 -12.92 -3.22 26.02
N GLU A 9 -13.87 -2.50 25.46
CA GLU A 9 -14.60 -2.85 24.26
C GLU A 9 -13.59 -3.10 23.12
N ILE A 10 -13.52 -4.33 22.63
CA ILE A 10 -12.59 -4.73 21.59
C ILE A 10 -13.10 -4.13 20.28
N ARG A 11 -12.56 -2.98 19.88
CA ARG A 11 -12.82 -2.40 18.56
C ARG A 11 -12.38 -3.39 17.47
N VAL A 12 -13.33 -3.81 16.64
CA VAL A 12 -13.21 -4.87 15.62
C VAL A 12 -12.52 -4.38 14.33
N GLU A 13 -12.34 -3.07 14.18
CA GLU A 13 -11.87 -2.44 12.93
C GLU A 13 -10.41 -2.73 12.56
N THR A 14 -9.58 -3.23 13.47
CA THR A 14 -8.13 -3.46 13.24
C THR A 14 -7.76 -4.92 12.97
N TRP A 15 -8.71 -5.78 12.64
CA TRP A 15 -8.41 -7.20 12.42
C TRP A 15 -7.86 -7.46 11.02
N LEU A 16 -6.59 -7.84 10.96
CA LEU A 16 -5.94 -8.32 9.75
C LEU A 16 -6.63 -9.59 9.21
N ILE A 17 -6.64 -9.75 7.89
CA ILE A 17 -7.26 -10.88 7.17
C ILE A 17 -6.74 -12.24 7.71
N SER A 18 -5.47 -12.29 8.11
CA SER A 18 -4.85 -13.48 8.71
C SER A 18 -5.51 -13.91 10.04
N ASP A 19 -5.90 -12.94 10.87
CA ASP A 19 -6.51 -13.23 12.17
C ASP A 19 -7.93 -13.74 12.00
N LYS A 20 -8.66 -13.17 11.03
CA LYS A 20 -9.98 -13.66 10.63
C LYS A 20 -9.87 -15.12 10.17
N ILE A 21 -8.95 -15.45 9.27
CA ILE A 21 -8.74 -16.83 8.77
C ILE A 21 -8.40 -17.80 9.93
N ARG A 22 -7.55 -17.38 10.87
CA ARG A 22 -7.16 -18.22 12.01
C ARG A 22 -8.36 -18.50 12.93
N ARG A 23 -9.20 -17.51 13.17
CA ARG A 23 -10.44 -17.65 13.95
C ARG A 23 -11.46 -18.53 13.23
N TYR A 24 -11.66 -18.33 11.93
CA TYR A 24 -12.51 -19.18 11.09
C TYR A 24 -12.12 -20.66 11.17
N ARG A 25 -10.81 -20.94 11.06
CA ARG A 25 -10.29 -22.31 11.24
C ARG A 25 -10.54 -22.86 12.65
N GLY A 26 -10.46 -22.01 13.69
CA GLY A 26 -10.78 -22.39 15.07
C GLY A 26 -12.26 -22.78 15.25
N ILE A 27 -13.16 -21.96 14.72
CA ILE A 27 -14.62 -22.20 14.79
C ILE A 27 -15.00 -23.46 14.03
N LEU A 28 -14.44 -23.68 12.83
CA LEU A 28 -14.68 -24.91 12.06
C LEU A 28 -14.22 -26.17 12.82
N LYS A 29 -13.08 -26.11 13.53
CA LYS A 29 -12.61 -27.21 14.37
C LYS A 29 -13.53 -27.45 15.57
N LEU A 30 -14.07 -26.39 16.18
CA LEU A 30 -15.03 -26.50 17.28
C LEU A 30 -16.35 -27.10 16.80
N HIS A 31 -16.90 -26.63 15.68
CA HIS A 31 -18.12 -27.19 15.09
C HIS A 31 -17.95 -28.68 14.72
N ALA A 32 -16.79 -29.06 14.18
CA ALA A 32 -16.47 -30.46 13.91
C ALA A 32 -16.39 -31.32 15.20
N ARG A 33 -15.88 -30.76 16.30
CA ARG A 33 -15.84 -31.43 17.61
C ARG A 33 -17.24 -31.56 18.22
N ASP A 34 -18.05 -30.51 18.13
CA ASP A 34 -19.42 -30.52 18.64
C ASP A 34 -20.29 -31.55 17.90
N LYS A 35 -20.17 -31.62 16.56
CA LYS A 35 -20.83 -32.66 15.76
C LYS A 35 -20.41 -34.08 16.15
N LYS A 36 -19.13 -34.28 16.49
CA LYS A 36 -18.64 -35.57 17.03
C LYS A 36 -19.20 -35.87 18.42
N LEU A 37 -19.30 -34.87 19.29
CA LEU A 37 -19.89 -35.02 20.61
C LEU A 37 -21.38 -35.37 20.52
N GLN A 38 -22.14 -34.68 19.68
CA GLN A 38 -23.55 -34.99 19.43
C GLN A 38 -23.74 -36.42 18.91
N LEU A 39 -22.91 -36.87 17.96
CA LEU A 39 -22.90 -38.26 17.49
C LEU A 39 -22.58 -39.27 18.61
N SER A 40 -21.64 -38.94 19.49
CA SER A 40 -21.28 -39.80 20.63
C SER A 40 -22.40 -39.88 21.68
N GLN A 41 -23.13 -38.78 21.90
CA GLN A 41 -24.29 -38.74 22.80
C GLN A 41 -25.47 -39.50 22.19
N ALA A 42 -25.72 -39.32 20.89
CA ALA A 42 -26.77 -40.04 20.16
C ALA A 42 -26.53 -41.57 20.16
N THR A 43 -25.28 -42.02 20.00
CA THR A 43 -24.95 -43.46 20.07
C THR A 43 -25.12 -44.01 21.49
N LYS A 44 -24.70 -43.26 22.52
CA LYS A 44 -24.96 -43.61 23.93
C LYS A 44 -26.47 -43.72 24.22
N LEU A 45 -27.26 -42.73 23.82
CA LEU A 45 -28.71 -42.76 23.96
C LEU A 45 -29.33 -43.94 23.22
N LYS A 46 -28.92 -44.20 21.97
CA LYS A 46 -29.39 -45.36 21.19
C LYS A 46 -29.09 -46.69 21.91
N SER A 47 -27.90 -46.84 22.48
CA SER A 47 -27.56 -48.05 23.25
C SER A 47 -28.38 -48.21 24.54
N ILE A 48 -28.65 -47.11 25.26
CA ILE A 48 -29.49 -47.11 26.46
C ILE A 48 -30.93 -47.48 26.09
N VAL A 49 -31.47 -46.86 25.05
CA VAL A 49 -32.82 -47.14 24.54
C VAL A 49 -32.91 -48.59 24.05
N SER A 50 -31.92 -49.08 23.30
CA SER A 50 -31.89 -50.46 22.84
C SER A 50 -31.88 -51.45 24.01
N ARG A 51 -31.10 -51.18 25.07
CA ARG A 51 -31.09 -52.02 26.28
C ARG A 51 -32.44 -51.98 27.01
N LYS A 52 -33.09 -50.81 27.09
CA LYS A 52 -34.43 -50.68 27.67
C LYS A 52 -35.48 -51.41 26.85
N VAL A 53 -35.44 -51.32 25.52
CA VAL A 53 -36.34 -52.05 24.62
C VAL A 53 -36.14 -53.56 24.74
N THR A 54 -34.90 -54.06 24.81
CA THR A 54 -34.67 -55.49 25.04
C THR A 54 -35.13 -55.93 26.43
N SER A 55 -34.98 -55.10 27.46
CA SER A 55 -35.53 -55.39 28.79
C SER A 55 -37.05 -55.46 28.78
N LEU A 56 -37.69 -54.50 28.10
CA LEU A 56 -39.15 -54.46 27.93
C LEU A 56 -39.65 -55.65 27.11
N ASP A 57 -38.93 -56.10 26.08
CA ASP A 57 -39.29 -57.31 25.31
C ASP A 57 -39.26 -58.57 26.18
N VAL A 58 -38.26 -58.69 27.06
CA VAL A 58 -38.20 -59.78 28.05
C VAL A 58 -39.35 -59.68 29.05
N ASP A 59 -39.65 -58.49 29.54
CA ASP A 59 -40.76 -58.29 30.47
C ASP A 59 -42.11 -58.56 29.80
N VAL A 60 -42.33 -58.11 28.57
CA VAL A 60 -43.55 -58.39 27.78
C VAL A 60 -43.70 -59.89 27.53
N LYS A 61 -42.63 -60.61 27.16
CA LYS A 61 -42.66 -62.07 27.03
C LYS A 61 -43.03 -62.76 28.33
N ARG A 62 -42.46 -62.35 29.46
CA ARG A 62 -42.82 -62.87 30.80
C ARG A 62 -44.28 -62.58 31.15
N HIS A 63 -44.78 -61.39 30.85
CA HIS A 63 -46.18 -61.04 31.12
C HIS A 63 -47.11 -61.83 30.19
N HIS A 64 -46.71 -62.07 28.95
CA HIS A 64 -47.46 -62.92 28.02
C HIS A 64 -47.50 -64.38 28.48
N GLU A 65 -46.40 -64.92 29.02
CA GLU A 65 -46.34 -66.24 29.65
C GLU A 65 -47.22 -66.32 30.91
N ILE A 66 -47.22 -65.28 31.76
CA ILE A 66 -48.11 -65.22 32.93
C ILE A 66 -49.58 -65.18 32.48
N VAL A 67 -49.90 -64.39 31.45
CA VAL A 67 -51.27 -64.27 30.92
C VAL A 67 -51.73 -65.54 30.20
N SER A 68 -50.85 -66.25 29.49
CA SER A 68 -51.18 -67.55 28.90
C SER A 68 -51.41 -68.61 29.97
N LEU A 69 -50.57 -68.65 31.02
CA LEU A 69 -50.74 -69.52 32.18
C LEU A 69 -52.03 -69.23 32.97
N LEU A 70 -52.47 -67.97 33.02
CA LEU A 70 -53.75 -67.58 33.62
C LEU A 70 -54.96 -67.98 32.75
N ARG A 71 -54.81 -68.00 31.42
CA ARG A 71 -55.85 -68.41 30.47
C ARG A 71 -56.11 -69.93 30.49
N ASP A 72 -55.08 -70.73 30.79
CA ASP A 72 -55.18 -72.21 30.82
C ASP A 72 -55.66 -72.81 32.15
N GLY A 73 -56.07 -71.97 33.12
CA GLY A 73 -57.02 -72.36 34.17
C GLY A 73 -56.60 -73.51 35.11
N LYS A 74 -55.31 -73.72 35.36
CA LYS A 74 -54.84 -74.71 36.36
C LYS A 74 -53.81 -74.09 37.30
N GLN A 75 -54.13 -74.15 38.60
CA GLN A 75 -53.26 -73.76 39.71
C GLN A 75 -51.84 -74.36 39.56
N PRO A 76 -50.78 -73.57 39.85
CA PRO A 76 -50.50 -73.15 41.22
C PRO A 76 -50.06 -71.67 41.31
N ILE A 77 -51.03 -70.77 41.49
CA ILE A 77 -50.79 -69.34 41.75
C ILE A 77 -49.94 -69.15 43.02
N LEU A 78 -50.06 -70.07 43.99
CA LEU A 78 -49.29 -70.05 45.25
C LEU A 78 -47.81 -70.43 45.09
N ARG A 79 -47.42 -71.22 44.08
CA ARG A 79 -46.02 -71.66 43.91
C ARG A 79 -45.17 -70.63 43.15
N LEU A 80 -45.79 -69.79 42.32
CA LEU A 80 -45.13 -68.66 41.65
C LEU A 80 -44.92 -67.46 42.59
N LEU A 81 -45.84 -67.22 43.53
CA LEU A 81 -45.70 -66.18 44.56
C LEU A 81 -44.60 -66.51 45.59
N ALA A 82 -44.41 -67.79 45.92
CA ALA A 82 -43.36 -68.23 46.86
C ALA A 82 -41.93 -68.02 46.34
N ASN A 83 -41.71 -68.00 45.01
CA ASN A 83 -40.38 -67.84 44.41
C ASN A 83 -39.99 -66.37 44.16
N HIS A 84 -40.90 -65.42 44.39
CA HIS A 84 -40.60 -64.00 44.27
C HIS A 84 -40.00 -63.45 45.57
N LYS A 85 -38.68 -63.63 45.72
CA LYS A 85 -37.84 -63.01 46.76
C LYS A 85 -38.09 -61.49 46.90
N ARG A 86 -38.54 -60.82 45.83
CA ARG A 86 -38.90 -59.39 45.82
C ARG A 86 -40.22 -59.06 46.51
N VAL A 87 -41.20 -59.95 46.53
CA VAL A 87 -42.49 -59.72 47.22
C VAL A 87 -42.33 -60.00 48.72
N TYR A 88 -41.59 -61.05 49.09
CA TYR A 88 -41.23 -61.32 50.49
C TYR A 88 -40.35 -60.20 51.08
N LEU A 89 -39.44 -59.63 50.29
CA LEU A 89 -38.66 -58.46 50.68
C LEU A 89 -39.50 -57.18 50.73
N ALA A 90 -40.44 -56.95 49.80
CA ALA A 90 -41.30 -55.76 49.83
C ALA A 90 -42.23 -55.71 51.06
N VAL A 91 -42.72 -56.86 51.53
CA VAL A 91 -43.51 -56.96 52.78
C VAL A 91 -42.64 -56.75 54.02
N ASN A 92 -41.36 -57.18 54.00
CA ASN A 92 -40.42 -56.94 55.10
C ASN A 92 -39.77 -55.54 55.06
N HIS A 93 -39.74 -54.86 53.92
CA HIS A 93 -39.27 -53.48 53.77
C HIS A 93 -40.33 -52.43 54.13
N LEU A 94 -41.49 -52.84 54.67
CA LEU A 94 -42.38 -51.98 55.45
C LEU A 94 -41.98 -51.90 56.94
N LYS A 95 -40.95 -52.64 57.37
CA LYS A 95 -40.35 -52.61 58.71
C LYS A 95 -39.00 -51.86 58.93
N PRO A 96 -38.45 -50.97 58.06
CA PRO A 96 -37.17 -50.33 58.34
C PRO A 96 -37.27 -49.09 59.25
N SER A 97 -38.47 -48.71 59.73
CA SER A 97 -38.61 -47.60 60.68
C SER A 97 -38.28 -47.97 62.12
N LEU A 98 -38.14 -49.28 62.44
CA LEU A 98 -37.82 -49.73 63.80
C LEU A 98 -36.32 -49.89 64.05
N GLU A 99 -35.53 -50.31 63.05
CA GLU A 99 -34.09 -50.60 63.25
C GLU A 99 -33.24 -49.32 63.40
N HIS A 100 -33.66 -48.21 62.79
CA HIS A 100 -32.99 -46.92 63.00
C HIS A 100 -33.33 -46.28 64.37
N TYR A 101 -34.44 -46.70 64.98
CA TYR A 101 -34.84 -46.32 66.35
C TYR A 101 -34.08 -47.15 67.40
N VAL A 102 -33.92 -48.47 67.15
CA VAL A 102 -33.21 -49.39 68.05
C VAL A 102 -31.71 -49.11 68.13
N LEU A 103 -31.06 -48.78 66.99
CA LEU A 103 -29.64 -48.36 67.01
C LEU A 103 -29.42 -46.97 67.64
N SER A 104 -30.48 -46.16 67.76
CA SER A 104 -30.42 -44.88 68.47
C SER A 104 -30.65 -45.07 69.97
N SER A 105 -31.49 -46.03 70.39
CA SER A 105 -31.76 -46.34 71.80
C SER A 105 -30.64 -47.17 72.46
N GLU A 106 -30.00 -48.09 71.72
CA GLU A 106 -28.87 -48.89 72.25
C GLU A 106 -27.61 -48.04 72.51
N LEU A 107 -27.52 -46.85 71.92
CA LEU A 107 -26.47 -45.85 72.19
C LEU A 107 -26.85 -44.89 73.33
N GLU A 108 -28.12 -44.85 73.75
CA GLU A 108 -28.60 -44.03 74.87
C GLU A 108 -28.48 -44.77 76.22
N GLU A 109 -28.60 -46.11 76.24
CA GLU A 109 -28.54 -46.90 77.49
C GLU A 109 -27.12 -47.07 78.10
N GLN A 110 -26.05 -46.68 77.41
CA GLN A 110 -24.68 -46.73 77.97
C GLN A 110 -24.12 -45.39 78.45
N SER A 111 -24.89 -44.31 78.44
CA SER A 111 -24.43 -42.99 78.92
C SER A 111 -25.24 -42.45 80.10
N GLU A 112 -25.50 -43.28 81.10
CA GLU A 112 -25.79 -42.77 82.44
C GLU A 112 -24.51 -42.15 83.02
N TYR A 113 -24.58 -40.86 83.38
CA TYR A 113 -23.54 -40.00 83.97
C TYR A 113 -22.47 -39.36 83.04
N ARG A 114 -22.85 -38.27 82.34
CA ARG A 114 -22.12 -36.98 82.35
C ARG A 114 -22.86 -35.88 81.56
N PRO A 115 -23.33 -34.78 82.17
CA PRO A 115 -24.07 -33.71 81.48
C PRO A 115 -23.25 -32.90 80.46
N ASN A 116 -21.96 -33.18 80.30
CA ASN A 116 -21.06 -32.48 79.38
C ASN A 116 -20.98 -33.15 77.99
N CYS A 117 -21.36 -34.43 77.86
CA CYS A 117 -21.25 -35.19 76.61
C CYS A 117 -22.40 -34.91 75.62
N GLU A 118 -23.63 -34.72 76.12
CA GLU A 118 -24.79 -34.40 75.27
C GLU A 118 -24.70 -32.99 74.68
N GLN A 119 -24.25 -32.03 75.48
CA GLN A 119 -24.00 -30.66 75.01
C GLN A 119 -22.92 -30.64 73.93
N GLN A 120 -21.84 -31.42 74.10
CA GLN A 120 -20.80 -31.55 73.07
C GLN A 120 -21.31 -32.25 71.80
N ARG A 121 -22.20 -33.25 71.92
CA ARG A 121 -22.84 -33.92 70.76
C ARG A 121 -23.75 -32.95 69.99
N LEU A 122 -24.56 -32.14 70.68
CA LEU A 122 -25.40 -31.12 70.08
C LEU A 122 -24.56 -30.02 69.41
N VAL A 123 -23.48 -29.57 70.05
CA VAL A 123 -22.54 -28.61 69.46
C VAL A 123 -21.86 -29.18 68.22
N ALA A 124 -21.44 -30.45 68.24
CA ALA A 124 -20.85 -31.11 67.07
C ALA A 124 -21.85 -31.27 65.92
N GLN A 125 -23.11 -31.63 66.20
CA GLN A 125 -24.17 -31.69 65.18
C GLN A 125 -24.49 -30.30 64.61
N LEU A 126 -24.55 -29.28 65.46
CA LEU A 126 -24.72 -27.88 65.04
C LEU A 126 -23.56 -27.45 64.14
N GLN A 127 -22.31 -27.68 64.55
CA GLN A 127 -21.11 -27.38 63.76
C GLN A 127 -21.12 -28.14 62.42
N GLN A 128 -21.53 -29.41 62.41
CA GLN A 128 -21.67 -30.18 61.18
C GLN A 128 -22.74 -29.61 60.25
N SER A 129 -23.87 -29.15 60.80
CA SER A 129 -24.92 -28.49 60.02
C SER A 129 -24.48 -27.14 59.46
N ILE A 130 -23.73 -26.35 60.23
CA ILE A 130 -23.14 -25.07 59.81
C ILE A 130 -22.11 -25.30 58.71
N ALA A 131 -21.24 -26.31 58.86
CA ALA A 131 -20.27 -26.66 57.83
C ALA A 131 -20.96 -27.11 56.52
N LYS A 132 -22.02 -27.91 56.61
CA LYS A 132 -22.85 -28.31 55.45
C LYS A 132 -23.52 -27.10 54.79
N TYR A 133 -24.07 -26.18 55.58
CA TYR A 133 -24.69 -24.97 55.08
C TYR A 133 -23.68 -24.04 54.37
N ASN A 134 -22.51 -23.82 54.98
CA ASN A 134 -21.44 -23.02 54.39
C ASN A 134 -20.93 -23.66 53.09
N ALA A 135 -20.71 -24.98 53.07
CA ALA A 135 -20.34 -25.69 51.85
C ALA A 135 -21.42 -25.57 50.75
N ALA A 136 -22.71 -25.68 51.10
CA ALA A 136 -23.80 -25.50 50.15
C ALA A 136 -23.89 -24.05 49.63
N LYS A 137 -23.63 -23.06 50.48
CA LYS A 137 -23.56 -21.64 50.10
C LYS A 137 -22.40 -21.38 49.15
N ASP A 138 -21.24 -21.96 49.39
CA ASP A 138 -20.07 -21.84 48.52
C ASP A 138 -20.33 -22.50 47.16
N ILE A 139 -20.90 -23.72 47.16
CA ILE A 139 -21.33 -24.41 45.95
C ILE A 139 -22.34 -23.56 45.16
N HIS A 140 -23.35 -22.98 45.82
CA HIS A 140 -24.31 -22.12 45.16
C HIS A 140 -23.64 -20.87 44.54
N SER A 141 -22.71 -20.23 45.26
CA SER A 141 -21.98 -19.07 44.74
C SER A 141 -21.12 -19.39 43.50
N THR A 142 -20.52 -20.58 43.47
CA THR A 142 -19.74 -21.05 42.31
C THR A 142 -20.65 -21.35 41.12
N TYR A 143 -21.78 -22.03 41.32
CA TYR A 143 -22.76 -22.25 40.25
C TYR A 143 -23.35 -20.94 39.72
N TRP A 144 -23.62 -19.97 40.59
CA TRP A 144 -24.08 -18.64 40.18
C TRP A 144 -23.03 -17.93 39.30
N SER A 145 -21.75 -18.05 39.67
CA SER A 145 -20.64 -17.51 38.88
C SER A 145 -20.52 -18.20 37.52
N MET A 146 -20.63 -19.53 37.48
CA MET A 146 -20.63 -20.31 36.23
C MET A 146 -21.80 -19.94 35.33
N LEU A 147 -23.01 -19.79 35.88
CA LEU A 147 -24.19 -19.38 35.13
C LEU A 147 -24.01 -18.00 34.50
N ASN A 148 -23.41 -17.06 35.24
CA ASN A 148 -23.13 -15.73 34.72
C ASN A 148 -22.09 -15.74 33.59
N ILE A 149 -21.08 -16.61 33.66
CA ILE A 149 -20.13 -16.81 32.56
C ILE A 149 -20.86 -17.37 31.33
N LEU A 150 -21.65 -18.42 31.49
CA LEU A 150 -22.39 -19.03 30.39
C LEU A 150 -23.37 -18.05 29.71
N LYS A 151 -24.03 -17.18 30.48
CA LYS A 151 -24.89 -16.12 29.93
C LYS A 151 -24.09 -15.12 29.09
N LYS A 152 -22.90 -14.72 29.55
CA LYS A 152 -22.02 -13.82 28.79
C LYS A 152 -21.52 -14.49 27.51
N ASP A 153 -21.15 -15.76 27.60
CA ASP A 153 -20.69 -16.53 26.45
C ASP A 153 -21.81 -16.70 25.41
N ALA A 154 -23.05 -16.96 25.84
CA ALA A 154 -24.20 -17.02 24.93
C ALA A 154 -24.38 -15.72 24.14
N ILE A 155 -24.35 -14.56 24.81
CA ILE A 155 -24.44 -13.24 24.17
C ILE A 155 -23.27 -13.03 23.19
N PHE A 156 -22.06 -13.45 23.56
CA PHE A 156 -20.89 -13.35 22.68
C PHE A 156 -21.05 -14.22 21.43
N PHE A 157 -21.55 -15.45 21.57
CA PHE A 157 -21.78 -16.32 20.42
C PHE A 157 -22.90 -15.83 19.51
N ASP A 158 -23.97 -15.26 20.07
CA ASP A 158 -25.06 -14.69 19.27
C ASP A 158 -24.59 -13.47 18.47
N THR A 159 -23.81 -12.58 19.09
CA THR A 159 -23.23 -11.43 18.39
C THR A 159 -22.26 -11.88 17.29
N LEU A 160 -21.39 -12.86 17.57
CA LEU A 160 -20.50 -13.44 16.58
C LEU A 160 -21.28 -14.07 15.42
N MET A 161 -22.37 -14.81 15.72
CA MET A 161 -23.19 -15.46 14.70
C MET A 161 -23.88 -14.45 13.80
N ASN A 162 -24.34 -13.32 14.35
CA ASN A 162 -24.94 -12.25 13.56
C ASN A 162 -23.91 -11.57 12.64
N ILE A 163 -22.71 -11.27 13.16
CA ILE A 163 -21.61 -10.72 12.34
C ILE A 163 -21.25 -11.68 11.20
N LEU A 164 -21.19 -12.99 11.47
CA LEU A 164 -20.89 -13.99 10.45
C LEU A 164 -21.96 -14.06 9.36
N LYS A 165 -23.25 -13.95 9.73
CA LYS A 165 -24.35 -13.91 8.75
C LYS A 165 -24.26 -12.67 7.85
N GLU A 166 -23.93 -11.52 8.43
CA GLU A 166 -23.75 -10.28 7.66
C GLU A 166 -22.55 -10.37 6.73
N ASP A 167 -21.41 -10.88 7.22
CA ASP A 167 -20.20 -11.10 6.42
C ASP A 167 -20.49 -12.05 5.26
N GLN A 168 -21.19 -13.18 5.50
CA GLN A 168 -21.61 -14.10 4.46
C GLN A 168 -22.44 -13.41 3.37
N SER A 169 -23.45 -12.63 3.76
CA SER A 169 -24.28 -11.89 2.80
C SER A 169 -23.46 -10.90 1.97
N SER A 170 -22.54 -10.18 2.63
CA SER A 170 -21.64 -9.23 1.96
C SER A 170 -20.71 -9.93 0.95
N GLN A 171 -20.12 -11.05 1.34
CA GLN A 171 -19.24 -11.85 0.48
C GLN A 171 -20.00 -12.45 -0.70
N CYS A 172 -21.23 -12.95 -0.49
CA CYS A 172 -22.07 -13.42 -1.58
C CYS A 172 -22.37 -12.32 -2.60
N LYS A 173 -22.66 -11.08 -2.16
CA LYS A 173 -22.85 -9.94 -3.07
C LYS A 173 -21.59 -9.61 -3.87
N VAL A 174 -20.42 -9.64 -3.23
CA VAL A 174 -19.14 -9.41 -3.91
C VAL A 174 -18.86 -10.51 -4.92
N MET A 175 -19.06 -11.78 -4.56
CA MET A 175 -18.86 -12.91 -5.44
C MET A 175 -19.76 -12.82 -6.68
N LEU A 176 -21.04 -12.46 -6.50
CA LEU A 176 -21.96 -12.21 -7.61
C LEU A 176 -21.42 -11.12 -8.56
N LYS A 177 -20.97 -9.99 -8.02
CA LYS A 177 -20.39 -8.90 -8.84
C LYS A 177 -19.15 -9.34 -9.61
N VAL A 178 -18.27 -10.12 -8.96
CA VAL A 178 -17.07 -10.67 -9.60
C VAL A 178 -17.45 -11.63 -10.71
N THR A 179 -18.45 -12.49 -10.51
CA THR A 179 -18.94 -13.41 -11.55
C THR A 179 -19.51 -12.64 -12.75
N VAL A 180 -20.34 -11.62 -12.51
CA VAL A 180 -20.90 -10.78 -13.59
C VAL A 180 -19.80 -10.04 -14.35
N MET A 181 -18.83 -9.45 -13.65
CA MET A 181 -17.68 -8.82 -14.32
C MET A 181 -16.82 -9.83 -15.09
N GLY A 182 -16.64 -11.04 -14.56
CA GLY A 182 -15.94 -12.12 -15.25
C GLY A 182 -16.66 -12.56 -16.54
N GLN A 183 -17.99 -12.65 -16.50
CA GLN A 183 -18.82 -12.93 -17.68
C GLN A 183 -18.68 -11.83 -18.73
N LEU A 184 -18.83 -10.55 -18.34
CA LEU A 184 -18.67 -9.42 -19.26
C LEU A 184 -17.27 -9.36 -19.89
N ALA A 185 -16.23 -9.64 -19.09
CA ALA A 185 -14.86 -9.69 -19.60
C ALA A 185 -14.66 -10.83 -20.61
N ALA A 186 -15.28 -11.99 -20.38
CA ALA A 186 -15.25 -13.11 -21.31
C ALA A 186 -15.98 -12.79 -22.62
N GLU A 187 -17.16 -12.17 -22.55
CA GLU A 187 -17.91 -11.71 -23.73
C GLU A 187 -17.09 -10.71 -24.56
N ASN A 188 -16.49 -9.72 -23.91
CA ASN A 188 -15.62 -8.75 -24.59
C ASN A 188 -14.42 -9.43 -25.27
N LEU A 189 -13.83 -10.44 -24.63
CA LEU A 189 -12.71 -11.18 -25.19
C LEU A 189 -13.14 -12.00 -26.41
N ASP A 190 -14.30 -12.65 -26.36
CA ASP A 190 -14.86 -13.40 -27.48
C ASP A 190 -15.22 -12.47 -28.66
N ASP A 191 -15.77 -11.29 -28.41
CA ASP A 191 -16.04 -10.27 -29.44
C ASP A 191 -14.75 -9.81 -30.14
N ILE A 192 -13.71 -9.52 -29.35
CA ILE A 192 -12.39 -9.16 -29.88
C ILE A 192 -11.83 -10.30 -30.72
N ARG A 193 -11.91 -11.54 -30.24
CA ARG A 193 -11.46 -12.73 -30.97
C ARG A 193 -12.19 -12.87 -32.31
N GLN A 194 -13.51 -12.74 -32.32
CA GLN A 194 -14.29 -12.77 -33.56
C GLN A 194 -13.89 -11.63 -34.52
N LYS A 195 -13.63 -10.43 -34.01
CA LYS A 195 -13.16 -9.30 -34.82
C LYS A 195 -11.82 -9.60 -35.48
N TYR A 196 -10.88 -10.19 -34.75
CA TYR A 196 -9.59 -10.63 -35.30
C TYR A 196 -9.76 -11.73 -36.36
N GLU A 197 -10.63 -12.72 -36.14
CA GLU A 197 -10.93 -13.75 -37.13
C GLU A 197 -11.53 -13.18 -38.43
N ARG A 198 -12.42 -12.19 -38.31
CA ARG A 198 -12.97 -11.48 -39.49
C ARG A 198 -11.87 -10.69 -40.21
N MET A 199 -11.05 -9.96 -39.47
CA MET A 199 -9.94 -9.17 -40.03
C MET A 199 -8.92 -10.06 -40.73
N SER A 200 -8.53 -11.17 -40.11
CA SER A 200 -7.60 -12.16 -40.67
C SER A 200 -8.10 -12.70 -42.01
N ARG A 201 -9.39 -13.06 -42.10
CA ARG A 201 -10.00 -13.49 -43.36
C ARG A 201 -9.97 -12.42 -44.45
N VAL A 202 -10.21 -11.15 -44.11
CA VAL A 202 -10.12 -10.04 -45.06
C VAL A 202 -8.68 -9.83 -45.54
N VAL A 203 -7.72 -9.79 -44.62
CA VAL A 203 -6.29 -9.66 -44.95
C VAL A 203 -5.83 -10.80 -45.85
N TRP A 204 -6.23 -12.04 -45.56
CA TRP A 204 -5.89 -13.20 -46.36
C TRP A 204 -6.44 -13.12 -47.78
N ARG A 205 -7.72 -12.73 -47.94
CA ARG A 205 -8.32 -12.49 -49.26
C ARG A 205 -7.57 -11.40 -50.03
N ASN A 206 -7.26 -10.27 -49.37
CA ASN A 206 -6.51 -9.18 -49.97
C ASN A 206 -5.11 -9.61 -50.40
N MET A 207 -4.42 -10.42 -49.58
CA MET A 207 -3.11 -10.96 -49.92
C MET A 207 -3.19 -11.84 -51.17
N LYS A 208 -4.18 -12.74 -51.24
CA LYS A 208 -4.38 -13.61 -52.40
C LYS A 208 -4.69 -12.83 -53.68
N ILE A 209 -5.51 -11.78 -53.59
CA ILE A 209 -5.81 -10.89 -54.73
C ILE A 209 -4.55 -10.16 -55.19
N ARG A 210 -3.74 -9.63 -54.26
CA ARG A 210 -2.47 -8.97 -54.61
C ARG A 210 -1.48 -9.93 -55.27
N GLU A 211 -1.39 -11.16 -54.77
CA GLU A 211 -0.54 -12.19 -55.36
C GLU A 211 -0.97 -12.50 -56.81
N GLN A 212 -2.26 -12.66 -57.05
CA GLN A 212 -2.81 -12.83 -58.41
C GLN A 212 -2.53 -11.63 -59.32
N MET A 213 -2.68 -10.41 -58.80
CA MET A 213 -2.40 -9.18 -59.54
C MET A 213 -0.91 -9.07 -59.88
N LEU A 214 -0.02 -9.36 -58.92
CA LEU A 214 1.42 -9.39 -59.13
C LEU A 214 1.83 -10.45 -60.16
N SER A 215 1.23 -11.64 -60.12
CA SER A 215 1.46 -12.67 -61.14
C SER A 215 1.05 -12.19 -62.53
N THR A 216 -0.10 -11.50 -62.64
CA THR A 216 -0.58 -10.93 -63.91
C THR A 216 0.38 -9.86 -64.43
N VAL A 217 0.78 -8.91 -63.58
CA VAL A 217 1.75 -7.87 -63.94
C VAL A 217 3.10 -8.48 -64.33
N ASN A 218 3.58 -9.49 -63.61
CA ASN A 218 4.83 -10.16 -63.94
C ASN A 218 4.76 -10.87 -65.31
N ASN A 219 3.62 -11.47 -65.65
CA ASN A 219 3.41 -12.04 -66.98
C ASN A 219 3.41 -10.94 -68.05
N GLN A 220 2.72 -9.81 -67.83
CA GLN A 220 2.76 -8.67 -68.74
C GLN A 220 4.17 -8.11 -68.95
N VAL A 221 4.98 -8.02 -67.88
CA VAL A 221 6.39 -7.58 -67.97
C VAL A 221 7.21 -8.58 -68.78
N LYS A 222 7.00 -9.89 -68.59
CA LYS A 222 7.66 -10.93 -69.40
C LYS A 222 7.26 -10.83 -70.87
N ASP A 223 5.99 -10.58 -71.17
CA ASP A 223 5.50 -10.41 -72.54
C ASP A 223 6.09 -9.15 -73.19
N LEU A 224 6.13 -8.03 -72.48
CA LEU A 224 6.78 -6.79 -72.93
C LEU A 224 8.29 -6.99 -73.13
N TRP A 225 8.94 -7.76 -72.26
CA TRP A 225 10.34 -8.08 -72.38
C TRP A 225 10.62 -8.99 -73.57
N ALA A 226 9.80 -10.02 -73.81
CA ALA A 226 9.88 -10.86 -74.99
C ALA A 226 9.60 -10.06 -76.28
N TYR A 227 8.64 -9.15 -76.24
CA TYR A 227 8.36 -8.22 -77.34
C TYR A 227 9.55 -7.29 -77.61
N ALA A 228 10.14 -6.69 -76.57
CA ALA A 228 11.34 -5.87 -76.68
C ALA A 228 12.53 -6.67 -77.24
N GLN A 229 12.71 -7.92 -76.81
CA GLN A 229 13.72 -8.82 -77.38
C GLN A 229 13.45 -9.15 -78.85
N SER A 230 12.19 -9.35 -79.25
CA SER A 230 11.83 -9.60 -80.65
C SER A 230 12.03 -8.38 -81.56
N LEU A 231 11.90 -7.17 -81.01
CA LEU A 231 12.22 -5.91 -81.69
C LEU A 231 13.73 -5.71 -81.88
N VAL A 232 14.56 -6.29 -81.00
CA VAL A 232 16.00 -6.39 -81.20
C VAL A 232 16.27 -7.46 -82.25
N ARG A 233 16.21 -7.06 -83.53
CA ARG A 233 16.68 -7.91 -84.63
C ARG A 233 18.15 -8.24 -84.44
N VAL A 234 18.46 -9.53 -84.39
CA VAL A 234 19.82 -10.10 -84.48
C VAL A 234 20.35 -9.94 -85.91
N GLU A 235 20.49 -8.69 -86.35
CA GLU A 235 21.28 -8.27 -87.51
C GLU A 235 22.33 -7.25 -87.03
N VAL A 236 23.07 -7.61 -85.99
CA VAL A 236 24.12 -6.77 -85.45
C VAL A 236 25.39 -7.59 -85.28
N ASN A 237 25.98 -8.01 -86.40
CA ASN A 237 27.38 -8.47 -86.43
C ASN A 237 28.20 -7.92 -87.61
N LYS A 238 27.71 -6.92 -88.35
CA LYS A 238 28.52 -6.19 -89.35
C LYS A 238 28.43 -4.65 -89.30
N ILE A 239 27.52 -4.07 -88.51
CA ILE A 239 27.36 -2.60 -88.39
C ILE A 239 27.93 -2.05 -87.05
N THR A 240 28.27 -2.93 -86.10
CA THR A 240 28.80 -2.54 -84.77
C THR A 240 30.23 -2.05 -84.75
N LEU A 241 30.99 -2.17 -85.84
CA LEU A 241 32.36 -1.68 -85.89
C LEU A 241 32.46 -0.16 -86.16
N ILE A 242 31.38 0.48 -86.65
CA ILE A 242 31.35 1.92 -86.94
C ILE A 242 30.64 2.72 -85.82
N THR A 243 29.78 2.09 -85.02
CA THR A 243 28.98 2.74 -83.96
C THR A 243 29.57 2.64 -82.55
N ASN A 244 30.67 1.92 -82.34
CA ASN A 244 31.31 1.76 -81.03
C ASN A 244 31.95 3.04 -80.45
N LYS A 245 32.13 4.12 -81.23
CA LYS A 245 32.59 5.40 -80.65
C LYS A 245 31.52 6.07 -79.78
N ASN A 246 30.23 5.94 -80.14
CA ASN A 246 29.15 6.61 -79.43
C ASN A 246 28.67 5.85 -78.18
N TYR A 247 28.82 4.52 -78.16
CA TYR A 247 28.44 3.70 -77.00
C TYR A 247 29.50 3.74 -75.88
N ILE A 248 30.78 3.83 -76.26
CA ILE A 248 31.87 4.09 -75.31
C ILE A 248 31.68 5.47 -74.66
N ASP A 249 31.32 6.49 -75.45
CA ASP A 249 31.01 7.82 -74.90
C ASP A 249 29.81 7.82 -73.96
N LEU A 250 28.72 7.08 -74.27
CA LEU A 250 27.56 7.01 -73.39
C LEU A 250 27.88 6.27 -72.08
N PHE A 251 28.64 5.17 -72.15
CA PHE A 251 29.07 4.41 -70.97
C PHE A 251 30.02 5.24 -70.10
N ASN A 252 30.99 5.94 -70.72
CA ASN A 252 31.89 6.87 -70.03
C ASN A 252 31.10 8.01 -69.36
N LYS A 253 30.09 8.57 -70.03
CA LYS A 253 29.23 9.62 -69.48
C LYS A 253 28.36 9.14 -68.31
N THR A 254 27.95 7.87 -68.34
CA THR A 254 27.19 7.26 -67.23
C THR A 254 28.10 7.02 -66.03
N LEU A 255 29.34 6.58 -66.28
CA LEU A 255 30.37 6.40 -65.26
C LEU A 255 30.80 7.73 -64.65
N GLU A 256 30.98 8.79 -65.47
CA GLU A 256 31.22 10.16 -65.01
C GLU A 256 30.07 10.67 -64.14
N ASN A 257 28.82 10.44 -64.54
CA ASN A 257 27.66 10.83 -63.71
C ASN A 257 27.65 10.10 -62.37
N GLN A 258 28.01 8.82 -62.34
CA GLN A 258 28.13 8.07 -61.09
C GLN A 258 29.30 8.57 -60.23
N LEU A 259 30.43 8.93 -60.86
CA LEU A 259 31.61 9.44 -60.17
C LEU A 259 31.34 10.82 -59.57
N VAL A 260 30.65 11.70 -60.31
CA VAL A 260 30.15 12.99 -59.82
C VAL A 260 29.15 12.81 -58.69
N HIS A 261 28.25 11.83 -58.78
CA HIS A 261 27.31 11.55 -57.69
C HIS A 261 28.03 11.06 -56.42
N LEU A 262 29.05 10.22 -56.58
CA LEU A 262 29.86 9.71 -55.47
C LEU A 262 30.73 10.81 -54.85
N GLU A 263 31.25 11.72 -55.66
CA GLU A 263 31.96 12.92 -55.22
C GLU A 263 31.03 13.88 -54.45
N ASN A 264 29.78 14.04 -54.89
CA ASN A 264 28.76 14.80 -54.17
C ASN A 264 28.42 14.16 -52.81
N ILE A 265 28.31 12.84 -52.73
CA ILE A 265 28.11 12.16 -51.44
C ILE A 265 29.33 12.35 -50.53
N CYS A 266 30.54 12.24 -51.07
CA CYS A 266 31.76 12.45 -50.30
C CYS A 266 31.91 13.90 -49.82
N THR A 267 31.46 14.91 -50.58
CA THR A 267 31.43 16.31 -50.13
C THR A 267 30.39 16.54 -49.05
N GLU A 268 29.18 16.00 -49.19
CA GLU A 268 28.16 16.07 -48.13
C GLU A 268 28.67 15.41 -46.83
N VAL A 269 29.28 14.23 -46.92
CA VAL A 269 29.82 13.53 -45.75
C VAL A 269 31.02 14.28 -45.16
N LYS A 270 31.85 14.91 -45.99
CA LYS A 270 32.95 15.80 -45.56
C LYS A 270 32.43 17.01 -44.78
N ASP A 271 31.35 17.62 -45.24
CA ASP A 271 30.72 18.78 -44.61
C ASP A 271 30.04 18.39 -43.29
N VAL A 272 29.32 17.26 -43.27
CA VAL A 272 28.67 16.72 -42.06
C VAL A 272 29.69 16.33 -41.00
N LEU A 273 30.82 15.73 -41.41
CA LEU A 273 31.89 15.32 -40.49
C LEU A 273 32.93 16.44 -40.24
N LEU A 274 32.77 17.61 -40.85
CA LEU A 274 33.64 18.79 -40.73
C LEU A 274 35.12 18.47 -40.96
N VAL A 275 35.42 17.69 -42.00
CA VAL A 275 36.77 17.19 -42.29
C VAL A 275 37.47 18.02 -43.36
N ARG A 276 38.76 18.34 -43.18
CA ARG A 276 39.53 19.15 -44.15
C ARG A 276 39.86 18.42 -45.46
N SER A 277 40.14 17.12 -45.41
CA SER A 277 40.56 16.30 -46.57
C SER A 277 39.75 15.01 -46.69
N TYR A 278 39.63 14.45 -47.91
CA TYR A 278 38.94 13.17 -48.12
C TYR A 278 39.67 11.97 -47.51
N HIS A 279 40.99 12.05 -47.32
CA HIS A 279 41.76 10.98 -46.69
C HIS A 279 41.46 10.86 -45.18
N ASP A 280 41.08 11.96 -44.53
CA ASP A 280 40.72 11.98 -43.11
C ASP A 280 39.29 11.49 -42.84
N LEU A 281 38.45 11.34 -43.87
CA LEU A 281 37.08 10.79 -43.73
C LEU A 281 37.11 9.34 -43.26
N LEU A 282 38.02 8.55 -43.85
CA LEU A 282 38.11 7.12 -43.60
C LEU A 282 38.54 6.86 -42.15
N SER A 283 39.56 7.58 -41.67
CA SER A 283 40.01 7.48 -40.27
C SER A 283 38.94 7.94 -39.28
N ARG A 284 38.13 8.96 -39.61
CA ARG A 284 37.00 9.40 -38.75
C ARG A 284 35.88 8.36 -38.70
N LEU A 285 35.54 7.74 -39.82
CA LEU A 285 34.55 6.68 -39.89
C LEU A 285 35.00 5.42 -39.15
N GLU A 286 36.28 5.05 -39.28
CA GLU A 286 36.88 3.96 -38.50
C GLU A 286 36.81 4.25 -37.00
N ASN A 287 37.24 5.44 -36.55
CA ASN A 287 37.13 5.85 -35.15
C ASN A 287 35.68 5.84 -34.65
N GLN A 288 34.73 6.29 -35.46
CA GLN A 288 33.30 6.25 -35.12
C GLN A 288 32.80 4.81 -34.98
N SER A 289 33.25 3.90 -35.85
CA SER A 289 32.93 2.48 -35.77
C SER A 289 33.51 1.83 -34.51
N GLU A 290 34.76 2.16 -34.16
CA GLU A 290 35.43 1.67 -32.95
C GLU A 290 34.73 2.18 -31.69
N HIS A 291 34.36 3.47 -31.64
CA HIS A 291 33.58 4.02 -30.53
C HIS A 291 32.20 3.37 -30.40
N ARG A 292 31.53 3.07 -31.52
CA ARG A 292 30.26 2.33 -31.51
C ARG A 292 30.44 0.93 -30.96
N VAL A 293 31.49 0.21 -31.35
CA VAL A 293 31.81 -1.13 -30.82
C VAL A 293 32.10 -1.06 -29.32
N ALA A 294 32.89 -0.09 -28.87
CA ALA A 294 33.19 0.12 -27.45
C ALA A 294 31.93 0.45 -26.62
N LEU A 295 31.03 1.28 -27.16
CA LEU A 295 29.75 1.60 -26.53
C LEU A 295 28.85 0.38 -26.41
N LEU A 296 28.76 -0.44 -27.45
CA LEU A 296 28.01 -1.70 -27.43
C LEU A 296 28.58 -2.67 -26.39
N ALA A 297 29.90 -2.83 -26.32
CA ALA A 297 30.54 -3.64 -25.29
C ALA A 297 30.24 -3.15 -23.87
N ARG A 298 30.22 -1.82 -23.66
CA ARG A 298 29.84 -1.22 -22.37
C ARG A 298 28.37 -1.44 -22.03
N LEU A 299 27.50 -1.44 -23.03
CA LEU A 299 26.08 -1.74 -22.88
C LEU A 299 25.87 -3.20 -22.46
N ASP A 300 26.56 -4.15 -23.10
CA ASP A 300 26.53 -5.56 -22.71
C ASP A 300 27.03 -5.80 -21.29
N ILE A 301 28.11 -5.12 -20.87
CA ILE A 301 28.59 -5.16 -19.48
C ILE A 301 27.52 -4.65 -18.52
N ASN A 302 26.83 -3.56 -18.86
CA ASN A 302 25.73 -3.02 -18.04
C ASN A 302 24.53 -3.96 -17.96
N ILE A 303 24.18 -4.65 -19.04
CA ILE A 303 23.12 -5.66 -19.04
C ILE A 303 23.52 -6.81 -18.11
N LYS A 304 24.74 -7.34 -18.23
CA LYS A 304 25.26 -8.38 -17.32
C LYS A 304 25.25 -7.94 -15.86
N ASN A 305 25.67 -6.70 -15.57
CA ASN A 305 25.61 -6.14 -14.23
C ASN A 305 24.17 -6.06 -13.70
N ARG A 306 23.21 -5.66 -14.54
CA ARG A 306 21.79 -5.65 -14.20
C ARG A 306 21.27 -7.05 -13.90
N GLU A 307 21.66 -8.06 -14.66
CA GLU A 307 21.30 -9.47 -14.41
C GLU A 307 21.88 -9.97 -13.09
N VAL A 308 23.14 -9.65 -12.77
CA VAL A 308 23.76 -9.97 -11.48
C VAL A 308 23.05 -9.27 -10.33
N LEU A 309 22.60 -8.02 -10.50
CA LEU A 309 21.80 -7.33 -9.50
C LEU A 309 20.41 -7.97 -9.32
N LEU A 310 19.78 -8.40 -10.41
CA LEU A 310 18.51 -9.12 -10.37
C LEU A 310 18.64 -10.47 -9.66
N SER A 311 19.70 -11.23 -9.92
CA SER A 311 19.96 -12.51 -9.24
C SER A 311 20.24 -12.31 -7.75
N LYS A 312 21.05 -11.30 -7.38
CA LYS A 312 21.26 -10.91 -5.98
C LYS A 312 19.96 -10.49 -5.29
N LYS A 313 19.09 -9.74 -5.98
CA LYS A 313 17.76 -9.39 -5.47
C LYS A 313 16.89 -10.63 -5.25
N GLN A 314 16.89 -11.56 -6.21
CA GLN A 314 16.15 -12.82 -6.11
C GLN A 314 16.63 -13.64 -4.91
N GLN A 315 17.95 -13.72 -4.71
CA GLN A 315 18.57 -14.40 -3.57
C GLN A 315 18.20 -13.71 -2.24
N ALA A 316 18.24 -12.37 -2.18
CA ALA A 316 17.83 -11.61 -1.00
C ALA A 316 16.33 -11.82 -0.68
N LEU A 317 15.47 -11.93 -1.71
CA LEU A 317 14.05 -12.26 -1.53
C LEU A 317 13.86 -13.67 -0.97
N GLN A 318 14.61 -14.66 -1.46
CA GLN A 318 14.59 -16.02 -0.90
C GLN A 318 15.09 -16.06 0.54
N VAL A 319 16.14 -15.30 0.87
CA VAL A 319 16.64 -15.15 2.25
C VAL A 319 15.60 -14.46 3.14
N LEU A 320 14.90 -13.44 2.64
CA LEU A 320 13.81 -12.80 3.37
C LEU A 320 12.66 -13.77 3.62
N GLU A 321 12.32 -14.61 2.63
CA GLU A 321 11.30 -15.64 2.80
C GLU A 321 11.73 -16.68 3.82
N SER A 322 12.96 -17.18 3.75
CA SER A 322 13.50 -18.14 4.71
C SER A 322 13.57 -17.56 6.12
N LEU A 323 13.95 -16.29 6.27
CA LEU A 323 13.87 -15.56 7.54
C LEU A 323 12.44 -15.39 8.03
N LYS A 324 11.46 -15.16 7.14
CA LYS A 324 10.03 -15.07 7.49
C LYS A 324 9.45 -16.41 7.97
N TYR A 325 10.00 -17.53 7.50
CA TYR A 325 9.65 -18.86 8.01
C TYR A 325 10.42 -19.20 9.29
N SER A 326 11.70 -18.82 9.42
CA SER A 326 12.51 -18.99 10.64
C SER A 326 12.04 -18.11 11.82
N THR A 327 11.57 -16.88 11.55
CA THR A 327 10.98 -15.98 12.57
C THR A 327 9.67 -16.50 13.16
N LYS A 328 9.01 -17.49 12.54
CA LYS A 328 7.84 -18.16 13.14
C LYS A 328 8.22 -19.22 14.17
N GLU A 329 9.46 -19.67 14.22
CA GLU A 329 9.90 -20.73 15.14
C GLU A 329 10.83 -20.26 16.27
N GLN A 330 11.43 -19.06 16.23
CA GLN A 330 12.66 -18.85 17.02
C GLN A 330 12.97 -17.52 17.72
N TYR A 331 12.01 -16.67 18.12
CA TYR A 331 12.35 -15.54 19.01
C TYR A 331 11.52 -15.45 20.29
N LYS A 332 12.21 -15.75 21.39
CA LYS A 332 11.90 -15.32 22.76
C LYS A 332 11.77 -13.79 22.78
N ILE A 333 10.53 -13.33 22.96
CA ILE A 333 9.97 -12.14 23.63
C ILE A 333 10.85 -10.87 23.81
N ASN A 334 12.16 -10.94 24.07
CA ASN A 334 12.99 -9.77 24.34
C ASN A 334 13.51 -9.07 23.07
N GLY A 335 13.91 -9.80 22.02
CA GLY A 335 14.43 -9.18 20.80
C GLY A 335 13.38 -8.45 19.96
N MET A 336 12.09 -8.76 20.15
CA MET A 336 11.00 -8.09 19.44
C MET A 336 10.73 -6.69 19.99
N GLN A 337 10.99 -6.45 21.27
CA GLN A 337 10.84 -5.13 21.89
C GLN A 337 11.94 -4.18 21.40
N ASP A 338 13.21 -4.65 21.39
CA ASP A 338 14.36 -3.86 20.94
C ASP A 338 14.26 -3.48 19.45
N ILE A 339 13.80 -4.41 18.61
CA ILE A 339 13.59 -4.14 17.18
C ILE A 339 12.43 -3.14 16.98
N LEU A 340 11.37 -3.21 17.78
CA LEU A 340 10.26 -2.24 17.71
C LEU A 340 10.70 -0.84 18.16
N GLU A 341 11.51 -0.73 19.21
CA GLU A 341 12.09 0.55 19.64
C GLU A 341 13.04 1.11 18.58
N GLN A 342 13.85 0.27 17.94
CA GLN A 342 14.74 0.70 16.87
C GLN A 342 13.97 1.19 15.63
N ILE A 343 12.84 0.55 15.29
CA ILE A 343 11.93 1.02 14.23
C ILE A 343 11.30 2.37 14.60
N GLU A 344 10.97 2.60 15.87
CA GLU A 344 10.39 3.86 16.32
C GLU A 344 11.41 5.01 16.29
N ILE A 345 12.68 4.73 16.61
CA ILE A 345 13.79 5.68 16.48
C ILE A 345 14.03 6.04 15.00
N GLU A 346 14.07 5.05 14.11
CA GLU A 346 14.25 5.30 12.67
C GLU A 346 13.07 6.08 12.06
N LYS A 347 11.84 5.83 12.53
CA LYS A 347 10.66 6.62 12.11
C LYS A 347 10.71 8.07 12.58
N LYS A 348 11.31 8.36 13.73
CA LYS A 348 11.53 9.74 14.18
C LYS A 348 12.57 10.43 13.29
N ARG A 349 13.71 9.76 13.02
CA ARG A 349 14.73 10.26 12.10
C ARG A 349 14.19 10.55 10.69
N GLU A 350 13.32 9.68 10.19
CA GLU A 350 12.69 9.89 8.89
C GLU A 350 11.79 11.15 8.87
N LYS A 351 11.08 11.43 9.96
CA LYS A 351 10.27 12.65 10.09
C LYS A 351 11.16 13.89 10.15
N ASP A 352 12.20 13.85 10.98
CA ASP A 352 13.14 14.97 11.13
C ASP A 352 13.84 15.29 9.80
N LEU A 353 14.24 14.26 9.03
CA LEU A 353 14.81 14.44 7.69
C LEU A 353 13.80 15.00 6.69
N LYS A 354 12.54 14.59 6.75
CA LYS A 354 11.48 15.15 5.91
C LYS A 354 11.24 16.63 6.21
N GLU A 355 11.20 17.00 7.49
CA GLU A 355 11.10 18.39 7.94
C GLU A 355 12.32 19.21 7.48
N GLN A 356 13.52 18.64 7.54
CA GLN A 356 14.73 19.30 7.05
C GLN A 356 14.70 19.47 5.52
N ILE A 357 14.20 18.49 4.77
CA ILE A 357 14.04 18.58 3.31
C ILE A 357 13.00 19.65 2.95
N THR A 358 11.89 19.75 3.68
CA THR A 358 10.90 20.81 3.46
C THR A 358 11.47 22.18 3.77
N ALA A 359 12.20 22.33 4.87
CA ALA A 359 12.85 23.60 5.24
C ALA A 359 13.93 24.01 4.22
N HIS A 360 14.76 23.07 3.74
CA HIS A 360 15.73 23.33 2.67
C HIS A 360 15.04 23.65 1.34
N GLY A 361 13.92 23.00 1.04
CA GLY A 361 13.10 23.29 -0.12
C GLY A 361 12.56 24.72 -0.10
N GLU A 362 12.01 25.16 1.03
CA GLU A 362 11.51 26.52 1.26
C GLU A 362 12.64 27.55 1.13
N LEU A 363 13.79 27.31 1.75
CA LEU A 363 14.96 28.18 1.64
C LEU A 363 15.42 28.31 0.17
N LEU A 364 15.49 27.20 -0.57
CA LEU A 364 15.87 27.21 -1.98
C LEU A 364 14.86 27.97 -2.84
N THR A 365 13.56 27.86 -2.55
CA THR A 365 12.54 28.67 -3.24
C THR A 365 12.67 30.15 -2.94
N ASN A 366 12.98 30.52 -1.68
CA ASN A 366 13.19 31.92 -1.29
C ASN A 366 14.45 32.49 -1.95
N ILE A 367 15.55 31.75 -1.99
CA ILE A 367 16.79 32.14 -2.69
C ILE A 367 16.51 32.33 -4.18
N ARG A 368 15.77 31.41 -4.82
CA ARG A 368 15.42 31.52 -6.24
C ARG A 368 14.56 32.77 -6.50
N ALA A 369 13.56 33.03 -5.66
CA ALA A 369 12.70 34.21 -5.79
C ALA A 369 13.49 35.51 -5.60
N ALA A 370 14.39 35.56 -4.61
CA ALA A 370 15.25 36.72 -4.37
C ALA A 370 16.20 36.98 -5.55
N LEU A 371 16.84 35.95 -6.08
CA LEU A 371 17.71 36.08 -7.27
C LEU A 371 16.92 36.49 -8.51
N GLN A 372 15.71 35.97 -8.70
CA GLN A 372 14.83 36.41 -9.80
C GLN A 372 14.45 37.89 -9.65
N ASN A 373 14.10 38.34 -8.44
CA ASN A 373 13.81 39.74 -8.15
C ASN A 373 15.04 40.63 -8.44
N MET A 374 16.23 40.23 -7.99
CA MET A 374 17.48 40.94 -8.28
C MET A 374 17.76 40.98 -9.80
N ASN A 375 17.57 39.88 -10.52
CA ASN A 375 17.76 39.87 -11.97
C ASN A 375 16.75 40.76 -12.70
N THR A 376 15.50 40.84 -12.22
CA THR A 376 14.51 41.79 -12.76
C THR A 376 14.89 43.25 -12.51
N MET A 377 15.46 43.56 -11.35
CA MET A 377 15.98 44.91 -11.06
C MET A 377 17.19 45.25 -11.93
N LEU A 378 18.02 44.24 -12.26
CA LEU A 378 19.21 44.38 -13.10
C LEU A 378 18.92 44.26 -14.61
N ILE A 379 17.66 44.35 -15.06
CA ILE A 379 17.30 44.40 -16.49
C ILE A 379 17.88 45.66 -17.15
N CYS A 380 18.01 46.77 -16.41
CA CYS A 380 18.52 48.03 -16.95
C CYS A 380 20.05 48.04 -17.20
N VAL A 381 20.78 47.01 -16.75
CA VAL A 381 22.24 46.92 -16.91
C VAL A 381 22.57 46.22 -18.23
N LYS A 382 22.80 47.01 -19.29
CA LYS A 382 23.19 46.50 -20.62
C LYS A 382 24.61 45.90 -20.57
N HIS A 383 24.80 44.71 -21.16
CA HIS A 383 26.13 44.18 -21.48
C HIS A 383 26.81 45.07 -22.52
N THR A 384 27.91 45.74 -22.16
CA THR A 384 28.80 46.35 -23.15
C THR A 384 29.58 45.25 -23.85
N ILE A 385 29.02 44.70 -24.93
CA ILE A 385 29.78 43.85 -25.84
C ILE A 385 30.83 44.74 -26.52
N LYS A 386 32.10 44.58 -26.16
CA LYS A 386 33.23 45.20 -26.89
C LYS A 386 33.29 44.62 -28.31
N ALA A 387 32.62 45.27 -29.25
CA ALA A 387 32.78 45.00 -30.68
C ALA A 387 33.99 45.78 -31.20
N VAL A 388 35.09 45.07 -31.45
CA VAL A 388 36.21 45.57 -32.27
C VAL A 388 35.79 45.46 -33.74
N VAL A 389 35.48 46.59 -34.39
CA VAL A 389 35.48 46.70 -35.86
C VAL A 389 36.01 48.07 -36.29
N LYS A 390 37.02 48.05 -37.18
CA LYS A 390 37.66 49.18 -37.85
C LYS A 390 36.76 49.81 -38.92
N LYS A 391 36.78 51.16 -39.00
CA LYS A 391 36.53 52.10 -40.15
C LYS A 391 35.16 51.96 -40.86
N SER A 392 34.43 52.97 -41.33
CA SER A 392 34.64 54.38 -41.66
C SER A 392 33.24 55.05 -41.73
N GLY A 393 33.16 56.38 -41.59
CA GLY A 393 31.91 57.10 -41.30
C GLY A 393 30.85 57.18 -42.40
N LYS A 394 29.60 57.37 -41.96
CA LYS A 394 28.64 58.41 -42.41
C LYS A 394 27.32 58.29 -41.62
N GLU A 395 26.84 59.45 -41.21
CA GLU A 395 25.48 59.88 -40.86
C GLU A 395 24.61 59.14 -39.82
N LEU A 396 24.19 59.98 -38.87
CA LEU A 396 23.19 59.80 -37.84
C LEU A 396 21.78 59.77 -38.47
N MET A 397 21.04 58.68 -38.30
CA MET A 397 19.57 58.71 -38.33
C MET A 397 18.97 57.78 -37.27
N ILE A 398 18.15 58.40 -36.44
CA ILE A 398 17.40 57.87 -35.32
C ILE A 398 16.43 56.78 -35.80
N THR A 399 16.49 55.58 -35.20
CA THR A 399 15.38 54.62 -35.22
C THR A 399 15.14 54.08 -33.80
N SER A 400 14.35 54.84 -33.04
CA SER A 400 13.98 54.61 -31.63
C SER A 400 13.12 53.37 -31.35
N ASN A 401 12.75 52.56 -32.36
CA ASN A 401 11.61 51.62 -32.21
C ASN A 401 12.00 50.13 -32.24
N LYS A 402 13.29 49.76 -32.24
CA LYS A 402 13.75 48.35 -32.17
C LYS A 402 14.21 47.91 -30.78
N GLU A 403 14.50 48.83 -29.87
CA GLU A 403 15.09 48.52 -28.56
C GLU A 403 14.07 47.96 -27.56
N GLU A 404 12.82 48.43 -27.58
CA GLU A 404 11.76 47.95 -26.68
C GLU A 404 11.39 46.47 -26.91
N ARG A 405 11.47 45.99 -28.16
CA ARG A 405 11.18 44.59 -28.48
C ARG A 405 12.25 43.63 -27.92
N ILE A 406 13.50 44.06 -27.80
CA ILE A 406 14.58 43.23 -27.27
C ILE A 406 14.45 43.10 -25.74
N ALA A 407 14.12 44.18 -25.05
CA ALA A 407 13.88 44.18 -23.60
C ALA A 407 12.73 43.24 -23.17
N LEU A 408 11.67 43.14 -23.98
CA LEU A 408 10.55 42.21 -23.75
C LEU A 408 10.90 40.74 -23.99
N THR A 409 11.99 40.42 -24.70
CA THR A 409 12.33 39.03 -25.05
C THR A 409 13.14 38.34 -23.95
N GLU A 410 13.88 39.08 -23.13
CA GLU A 410 14.65 38.52 -22.00
C GLU A 410 13.77 38.10 -20.82
N ILE A 411 12.61 38.74 -20.63
CA ILE A 411 11.64 38.41 -19.57
C ILE A 411 11.09 36.98 -19.70
N LYS A 412 11.20 36.36 -20.90
CA LYS A 412 10.57 35.06 -21.17
C LYS A 412 11.43 33.82 -20.89
N ARG A 413 12.73 33.98 -20.61
CA ARG A 413 13.57 32.84 -20.17
C ARG A 413 13.70 32.87 -18.65
N ILE A 414 12.71 32.25 -18.00
CA ILE A 414 12.81 31.89 -16.58
C ILE A 414 13.87 30.79 -16.50
N ASP A 415 15.12 31.17 -16.24
CA ASP A 415 16.17 30.19 -15.99
C ASP A 415 15.82 29.45 -14.68
N THR A 416 15.65 28.14 -14.79
CA THR A 416 15.29 27.27 -13.66
C THR A 416 16.46 26.96 -12.72
N ASP A 417 17.70 27.25 -13.15
CA ASP A 417 18.91 26.95 -12.40
C ASP A 417 19.40 28.15 -11.58
N VAL A 418 19.49 27.96 -10.27
CA VAL A 418 19.89 28.96 -9.26
C VAL A 418 21.34 29.41 -9.48
N LEU A 419 22.23 28.50 -9.90
CA LEU A 419 23.64 28.82 -10.12
C LEU A 419 23.85 29.67 -11.38
N ALA A 420 23.10 29.39 -12.44
CA ALA A 420 23.12 30.19 -13.67
C ALA A 420 22.50 31.58 -13.46
N LEU A 421 21.46 31.69 -12.63
CA LEU A 421 20.92 32.99 -12.21
C LEU A 421 21.97 33.79 -11.42
N LEU A 422 22.65 33.15 -10.46
CA LEU A 422 23.66 33.78 -9.64
C LEU A 422 24.87 34.24 -10.44
N SER A 423 25.33 33.46 -11.43
CA SER A 423 26.44 33.89 -12.31
C SER A 423 26.06 35.11 -13.16
N LYS A 424 24.84 35.14 -13.72
CA LYS A 424 24.34 36.28 -14.51
C LYS A 424 24.19 37.54 -13.66
N ILE A 425 23.69 37.41 -12.43
CA ILE A 425 23.56 38.51 -11.48
C ILE A 425 24.94 39.01 -11.06
N SER A 426 25.87 38.10 -10.75
CA SER A 426 27.26 38.44 -10.40
C SER A 426 27.96 39.20 -11.51
N GLU A 427 27.81 38.79 -12.77
CA GLU A 427 28.36 39.52 -13.93
C GLU A 427 27.76 40.93 -14.05
N LYS A 428 26.43 41.07 -13.90
CA LYS A 428 25.76 42.38 -13.96
C LYS A 428 26.11 43.29 -12.78
N ILE A 429 26.26 42.74 -11.57
CA ILE A 429 26.71 43.48 -10.39
C ILE A 429 28.17 43.91 -10.56
N ASN A 430 29.05 43.05 -11.09
CA ASN A 430 30.44 43.42 -11.37
C ASN A 430 30.55 44.55 -12.39
N ILE A 431 29.65 44.58 -13.39
CA ILE A 431 29.54 45.72 -14.33
C ILE A 431 29.12 46.99 -13.58
N LEU A 432 28.10 46.93 -12.72
CA LEU A 432 27.68 48.07 -11.91
C LEU A 432 28.82 48.55 -10.98
N PHE A 433 29.47 47.63 -10.30
CA PHE A 433 30.60 47.90 -9.42
C PHE A 433 31.78 48.53 -10.15
N SER A 434 32.03 48.11 -11.40
CA SER A 434 33.07 48.73 -12.24
C SER A 434 32.72 50.15 -12.71
N ILE A 435 31.43 50.47 -12.79
CA ILE A 435 30.93 51.80 -13.18
C ILE A 435 30.83 52.72 -11.96
N SER A 436 30.49 52.15 -10.80
CA SER A 436 30.27 52.85 -9.55
C SER A 436 31.49 52.67 -8.66
N ASN A 437 32.40 53.65 -8.65
CA ASN A 437 33.54 53.69 -7.70
C ASN A 437 33.04 53.96 -6.26
N PHE A 438 32.19 53.09 -5.71
CA PHE A 438 31.78 53.12 -4.30
C PHE A 438 32.65 52.16 -3.51
N GLU A 439 33.33 52.68 -2.49
CA GLU A 439 33.85 51.85 -1.39
C GLU A 439 32.65 51.42 -0.53
N LEU A 440 32.38 50.11 -0.47
CA LEU A 440 31.39 49.58 0.46
C LEU A 440 31.94 49.72 1.88
N GLU A 441 31.52 50.76 2.60
CA GLU A 441 31.62 50.76 4.05
C GLU A 441 30.67 49.68 4.61
N GLU A 442 31.19 48.87 5.53
CA GLU A 442 30.55 47.69 6.13
C GLU A 442 29.34 48.04 7.00
N LYS A 443 28.22 48.40 6.37
CA LYS A 443 26.93 48.53 7.06
C LYS A 443 25.86 47.74 6.33
N GLU A 444 25.99 46.42 6.42
CA GLU A 444 25.07 45.45 5.84
C GLU A 444 23.63 45.67 6.32
N ASP A 445 23.44 46.15 7.55
CA ASP A 445 22.13 46.44 8.12
C ASP A 445 21.47 47.69 7.49
N GLU A 446 22.21 48.79 7.26
CA GLU A 446 21.69 49.97 6.53
C GLU A 446 21.35 49.62 5.07
N ALA A 447 22.15 48.77 4.42
CA ALA A 447 21.86 48.29 3.08
C ALA A 447 20.61 47.39 3.01
N ARG A 448 20.38 46.54 4.01
CA ARG A 448 19.15 45.74 4.13
C ARG A 448 17.93 46.63 4.33
N ASP A 449 18.02 47.64 5.20
CA ASP A 449 16.91 48.56 5.44
C ASP A 449 16.56 49.38 4.19
N LEU A 450 17.58 49.85 3.45
CA LEU A 450 17.37 50.54 2.17
C LEU A 450 16.75 49.62 1.11
N TYR A 451 17.19 48.36 1.03
CA TYR A 451 16.60 47.39 0.10
C TYR A 451 15.16 47.06 0.47
N HIS A 452 14.85 46.83 1.74
CA HIS A 452 13.49 46.57 2.21
C HIS A 452 12.56 47.78 2.01
N THR A 453 13.06 48.99 2.23
CA THR A 453 12.34 50.24 1.96
C THR A 453 12.06 50.39 0.46
N TYR A 454 13.06 50.12 -0.38
CA TYR A 454 12.91 50.16 -1.83
C TYR A 454 11.92 49.11 -2.34
N VAL A 455 11.99 47.86 -1.88
CA VAL A 455 11.04 46.80 -2.27
C VAL A 455 9.63 47.15 -1.81
N SER A 456 9.46 47.73 -0.62
CA SER A 456 8.16 48.18 -0.11
C SER A 456 7.60 49.33 -0.94
N ASN A 457 8.44 50.30 -1.33
CA ASN A 457 8.07 51.39 -2.23
C ASN A 457 7.76 50.91 -3.65
N TYR A 458 8.52 49.93 -4.17
CA TYR A 458 8.27 49.34 -5.48
C TYR A 458 6.93 48.58 -5.49
N ASN A 459 6.68 47.75 -4.47
CA ASN A 459 5.44 46.98 -4.36
C ASN A 459 4.22 47.87 -4.10
N SER A 460 4.35 48.90 -3.27
CA SER A 460 3.28 49.89 -3.08
C SER A 460 3.00 50.68 -4.36
N ASN A 461 4.03 51.12 -5.09
CA ASN A 461 3.86 51.76 -6.39
C ASN A 461 3.23 50.83 -7.46
N LEU A 462 3.49 49.52 -7.38
CA LEU A 462 2.89 48.52 -8.27
C LEU A 462 1.39 48.28 -7.95
N ILE A 463 1.01 48.37 -6.67
CA ILE A 463 -0.35 48.14 -6.20
C ILE A 463 -1.22 49.41 -6.28
N PHE A 464 -0.65 50.58 -6.00
CA PHE A 464 -1.39 51.85 -5.89
C PHE A 464 -1.23 52.76 -7.11
N GLY A 465 -0.23 52.55 -7.99
CA GLY A 465 -0.01 53.37 -9.18
C GLY A 465 0.34 54.83 -8.87
N THR A 466 0.92 55.54 -9.83
CA THR A 466 1.22 56.99 -9.73
C THR A 466 -0.05 57.83 -9.85
N GLY A 467 -0.98 57.67 -8.93
CA GLY A 467 -2.08 58.60 -8.68
C GLY A 467 -1.76 59.39 -7.42
N GLU A 468 -1.96 60.70 -7.46
CA GLU A 468 -1.85 61.56 -6.29
C GLU A 468 -2.63 60.97 -5.11
N GLU A 469 -1.97 60.83 -3.96
CA GLU A 469 -2.61 60.39 -2.72
C GLU A 469 -3.70 61.39 -2.33
N GLU A 470 -4.97 61.08 -2.63
CA GLU A 470 -6.07 61.66 -1.87
C GLU A 470 -5.93 61.14 -0.44
N PRO A 471 -5.79 62.01 0.58
CA PRO A 471 -5.83 61.58 1.95
C PRO A 471 -7.26 61.14 2.25
N ILE A 472 -7.54 59.85 2.08
CA ILE A 472 -8.74 59.23 2.64
C ILE A 472 -8.55 59.29 4.15
N GLY A 473 -9.12 60.33 4.75
CA GLY A 473 -9.31 60.47 6.17
C GLY A 473 -10.20 59.34 6.68
N LEU A 474 -9.58 58.21 7.01
CA LEU A 474 -10.16 57.25 7.92
C LEU A 474 -9.37 57.37 9.24
N LEU A 475 -9.85 58.26 10.10
CA LEU A 475 -9.55 58.20 11.53
C LEU A 475 -10.09 56.85 12.03
N VAL A 476 -9.26 55.82 11.99
CA VAL A 476 -9.47 54.66 12.84
C VAL A 476 -8.84 55.05 14.16
N GLU A 477 -9.68 55.55 15.07
CA GLU A 477 -9.37 55.61 16.49
C GLU A 477 -8.76 54.26 16.89
N HIS A 478 -7.44 54.22 17.04
CA HIS A 478 -6.84 53.16 17.81
C HIS A 478 -7.37 53.39 19.21
N GLU A 479 -8.28 52.52 19.67
CA GLU A 479 -8.55 52.38 21.10
C GLU A 479 -7.17 52.35 21.78
N MET A 480 -6.86 53.42 22.50
CA MET A 480 -5.67 53.44 23.34
C MET A 480 -5.85 52.29 24.31
N VAL A 481 -5.07 51.24 24.12
CA VAL A 481 -4.98 50.14 25.07
C VAL A 481 -4.63 50.77 26.41
N ASP A 482 -5.61 50.78 27.31
CA ASP A 482 -5.51 51.32 28.65
C ASP A 482 -4.33 50.65 29.35
N GLY A 483 -3.23 51.40 29.54
CA GLY A 483 -1.98 50.91 30.14
C GLY A 483 -2.12 50.48 31.61
N THR A 484 -3.31 50.59 32.17
CA THR A 484 -3.64 50.09 33.51
C THR A 484 -4.06 48.62 33.54
N ILE A 485 -4.33 48.00 32.38
CA ILE A 485 -4.72 46.59 32.29
C ILE A 485 -3.46 45.74 32.06
N PRO A 486 -3.07 44.85 33.01
CA PRO A 486 -1.87 44.04 32.87
C PRO A 486 -1.93 43.14 31.62
N THR A 487 -0.89 43.18 30.81
CA THR A 487 -0.79 42.34 29.61
C THR A 487 -0.70 40.88 30.05
N ARG A 488 -1.11 39.94 29.19
CA ARG A 488 -1.00 38.49 29.45
C ARG A 488 0.43 38.06 29.87
N ALA A 489 1.45 38.77 29.41
CA ALA A 489 2.84 38.57 29.83
C ALA A 489 3.05 38.94 31.30
N ASP A 490 2.51 40.08 31.75
CA ASP A 490 2.60 40.58 33.12
C ASP A 490 1.84 39.66 34.09
N ILE A 491 0.64 39.19 33.69
CA ILE A 491 -0.14 38.21 34.48
C ILE A 491 0.64 36.90 34.67
N LYS A 492 1.32 36.43 33.62
CA LYS A 492 2.16 35.22 33.71
C LYS A 492 3.40 35.44 34.58
N PHE A 493 4.00 36.63 34.52
CA PHE A 493 5.13 36.99 35.37
C PHE A 493 4.73 37.01 36.86
N TYR A 494 3.63 37.67 37.21
CA TYR A 494 3.09 37.68 38.57
C TYR A 494 2.69 36.28 39.05
N SER A 495 2.07 35.47 38.19
CA SER A 495 1.71 34.08 38.52
C SER A 495 2.95 33.22 38.82
N ARG A 496 4.05 33.44 38.10
CA ARG A 496 5.32 32.74 38.34
C ARG A 496 5.97 33.21 39.64
N GLN A 497 5.96 34.50 39.95
CA GLN A 497 6.46 35.04 41.22
C GLN A 497 5.69 34.48 42.44
N ILE A 498 4.36 34.36 42.35
CA ILE A 498 3.53 33.79 43.43
C ILE A 498 3.88 32.31 43.65
N LEU A 499 4.06 31.53 42.58
CA LEU A 499 4.48 30.13 42.68
C LEU A 499 5.87 29.98 43.30
N GLU A 500 6.81 30.85 42.92
CA GLU A 500 8.16 30.85 43.49
C GLU A 500 8.18 31.26 44.97
N ALA A 501 7.31 32.19 45.37
CA ALA A 501 7.13 32.56 46.78
C ALA A 501 6.55 31.42 47.63
N HIS A 502 5.63 30.62 47.07
CA HIS A 502 5.07 29.44 47.74
C HIS A 502 5.98 28.19 47.71
N LEU A 503 7.04 28.20 46.90
CA LEU A 503 8.02 27.11 46.82
C LEU A 503 9.27 27.34 47.67
N LYS A 504 9.43 28.51 48.30
CA LYS A 504 10.46 28.72 49.33
C LYS A 504 9.91 28.25 50.69
N PRO A 505 10.41 27.14 51.26
CA PRO A 505 10.11 26.79 52.64
C PRO A 505 10.86 27.76 53.57
N GLU A 506 10.23 28.15 54.68
CA GLU A 506 10.98 28.58 55.87
C GLU A 506 11.86 27.44 56.40
#